data_AF-A0A1T3CP94-F1
#
_entry.id   AF-A0A1T3CP94-F1
#
_cell.length_a   1.000
_cell.length_b   1.000
_cell.length_c   1.000
_cell.angle_alpha   90.00
_cell.angle_beta   90.00
_cell.angle_gamma   90.00
#
_symmetry.space_group_name_H-M   'P 1'
#
loop_
_entity.id
_entity.type
_entity.pdbx_description
1 polymer ?
#
loop_
_entity_poly.entity_id
_entity_poly.type
_entity_poly.pdbx_seq_one_letter_code
_entity_poly.pdbx_strand_id
1 'polypeptide(L)'
;MDPPPSSQYQFQDDSQDESQDEPQIAPPPSSQSHFDKFQNFTPSHDAPFDKEFARLALSQQWIPGSQQYTKQRTIAMREELKTHYFSSQNPNSTQEEEQELTEEEILQGYQDLCVEVGIPPCITTAECKDNLKKKLVNIVDLIDARRTNKKVMNETFTDYVLTTKCRQILNQFSGGPYDPHFSITTQSSRVNPFLLLQSSYSSPDTMAPSAEELLRRNTVGINKETVSNVASTDFPGHFPGEDHAFSIERFRSAFSVQFHRNELNDASFSLIGIDASLANAFRRILIAEIPTLAIEDVYIENNTSVIQDEVLAHRLGLIPFNGGRDGIHNFLKWYKKPEAGEDPYANSFDWNTVRLELNVTCTVNEDAAPNENDPLKAYNHAHVYAKDIVFVPTGRQVEYFSGDNAIVPVNPDILIAKLRPKQTINLAMHMHKGIGADHSKFSPVATASYRLLPLIHITKPIIGADAEKFQRCFPQGVIGLEKVSREEASKSGSGYEGHAGEVKAVVKDSMKDTVSREALRHPEFEGKVKLGRRRDHFIFSIESTGQWDSDELFLEAVKHLKLKCKKLEQQVINMVQ
;
A
#
# COMPACT_ATOMS: atom_id res chain seq x y z
N MET A 1 -30.28 82.50 -33.86
CA MET A 1 -29.04 82.31 -33.09
C MET A 1 -28.25 81.27 -33.83
N ASP A 2 -27.36 81.73 -34.70
CA ASP A 2 -26.47 80.88 -35.48
C ASP A 2 -25.27 80.47 -34.61
N PRO A 3 -24.80 79.22 -34.70
CA PRO A 3 -23.67 78.77 -33.90
C PRO A 3 -22.36 79.18 -34.58
N PRO A 4 -21.35 79.66 -33.83
CA PRO A 4 -20.03 79.89 -34.38
C PRO A 4 -19.19 78.59 -34.33
N PRO A 5 -18.27 78.39 -35.31
CA PRO A 5 -17.39 77.22 -35.39
C PRO A 5 -15.94 77.47 -34.95
N SER A 6 -15.19 76.35 -34.80
CA SER A 6 -13.71 76.14 -34.81
C SER A 6 -12.85 76.76 -33.67
N SER A 7 -11.79 76.16 -33.11
CA SER A 7 -11.05 74.88 -33.28
C SER A 7 -9.96 74.74 -32.19
N GLN A 8 -9.46 73.51 -31.98
CA GLN A 8 -8.28 73.04 -31.17
C GLN A 8 -8.51 72.91 -29.65
N TYR A 9 -8.28 71.77 -28.97
CA TYR A 9 -7.05 70.94 -28.91
C TYR A 9 -7.32 69.41 -28.72
N GLN A 10 -6.37 68.57 -29.19
CA GLN A 10 -6.30 67.09 -29.07
C GLN A 10 -5.86 66.60 -27.67
N PHE A 11 -6.24 65.36 -27.30
CA PHE A 11 -5.31 64.23 -27.10
C PHE A 11 -6.06 62.88 -27.10
N GLN A 12 -5.39 61.86 -27.63
CA GLN A 12 -5.87 60.53 -28.01
C GLN A 12 -5.64 59.44 -26.94
N ASP A 13 -6.39 58.35 -27.14
CA ASP A 13 -6.24 56.97 -26.67
C ASP A 13 -4.79 56.45 -26.59
N ASP A 14 -4.50 55.60 -25.59
CA ASP A 14 -3.44 54.58 -25.70
C ASP A 14 -3.67 53.40 -24.75
N SER A 15 -3.72 52.21 -25.36
CA SER A 15 -3.66 50.89 -24.77
C SER A 15 -2.21 50.49 -24.45
N GLN A 16 -1.88 50.03 -23.24
CA GLN A 16 -0.64 49.29 -22.97
C GLN A 16 -0.80 48.20 -21.90
N ASP A 17 -0.17 47.05 -22.19
CA ASP A 17 0.19 45.93 -21.31
C ASP A 17 0.83 46.39 -20.00
N GLU A 18 0.43 45.80 -18.87
CA GLU A 18 1.27 45.72 -17.66
C GLU A 18 1.43 44.26 -17.24
N SER A 19 2.66 43.78 -17.42
CA SER A 19 3.22 42.53 -16.92
C SER A 19 3.13 42.47 -15.40
N GLN A 20 2.62 41.35 -14.87
CA GLN A 20 2.67 41.04 -13.44
C GLN A 20 4.11 40.67 -13.05
N ASP A 21 4.77 41.56 -12.32
CA ASP A 21 6.04 41.30 -11.64
C ASP A 21 5.82 40.29 -10.48
N GLU A 22 6.44 39.11 -10.56
CA GLU A 22 6.67 38.25 -9.40
C GLU A 22 7.66 38.95 -8.44
N PRO A 23 7.44 38.92 -7.11
CA PRO A 23 8.37 39.52 -6.17
C PRO A 23 9.73 38.79 -6.21
N GLN A 24 10.74 39.44 -6.77
CA GLN A 24 12.13 38.99 -6.73
C GLN A 24 12.66 39.04 -5.29
N ILE A 25 12.93 37.87 -4.73
CA ILE A 25 13.66 37.72 -3.47
C ILE A 25 15.11 38.19 -3.72
N ALA A 26 15.56 39.20 -2.99
CA ALA A 26 16.94 39.65 -3.06
C ALA A 26 17.90 38.50 -2.65
N PRO A 27 19.00 38.27 -3.39
CA PRO A 27 19.98 37.26 -2.98
C PRO A 27 20.56 37.67 -1.61
N PRO A 28 20.71 36.72 -0.66
CA PRO A 28 21.22 37.04 0.66
C PRO A 28 22.67 37.55 0.57
N PRO A 29 23.10 38.46 1.48
CA PRO A 29 24.49 38.86 1.61
C PRO A 29 25.35 37.63 1.93
N SER A 30 26.64 37.66 1.57
CA SER A 30 27.61 36.59 1.86
C SER A 30 27.69 36.32 3.37
N SER A 31 26.85 35.39 3.84
CA SER A 31 26.71 35.07 5.25
C SER A 31 27.80 34.11 5.68
N GLN A 32 28.35 34.33 6.87
CA GLN A 32 29.32 33.44 7.51
C GLN A 32 28.68 32.06 7.70
N SER A 33 28.96 31.15 6.79
CA SER A 33 28.51 29.77 6.87
C SER A 33 29.17 29.11 8.08
N HIS A 34 28.51 28.12 8.68
CA HIS A 34 29.13 27.31 9.73
C HIS A 34 30.48 26.73 9.29
N PHE A 35 30.62 26.43 7.99
CA PHE A 35 31.84 25.93 7.38
C PHE A 35 33.00 26.93 7.40
N ASP A 36 32.75 28.24 7.48
CA ASP A 36 33.79 29.29 7.53
C ASP A 36 34.52 29.37 8.88
N LYS A 37 33.98 28.73 9.93
CA LYS A 37 34.55 28.72 11.28
C LYS A 37 35.81 27.83 11.40
N PHE A 38 36.16 27.08 10.35
CA PHE A 38 37.24 26.08 10.40
C PHE A 38 38.52 26.56 9.69
N GLN A 39 39.58 26.83 10.44
CA GLN A 39 40.84 27.44 9.95
C GLN A 39 41.57 26.65 8.83
N ASN A 40 41.35 25.33 8.74
CA ASN A 40 41.99 24.44 7.76
C ASN A 40 41.01 23.92 6.69
N PHE A 41 39.91 24.63 6.45
CA PHE A 41 38.91 24.25 5.48
C PHE A 41 38.53 25.45 4.61
N THR A 42 38.43 25.24 3.29
CA THR A 42 37.96 26.27 2.36
C THR A 42 36.54 25.90 1.92
N PRO A 43 35.50 26.62 2.35
CA PRO A 43 34.13 26.28 2.04
C PRO A 43 33.76 26.50 0.57
N SER A 44 32.86 25.65 0.05
CA SER A 44 32.15 25.83 -1.20
C SER A 44 30.70 26.21 -0.89
N HIS A 45 30.29 27.43 -1.23
CA HIS A 45 28.95 27.94 -0.93
C HIS A 45 27.86 27.36 -1.84
N ASP A 46 28.22 26.88 -3.04
CA ASP A 46 27.28 26.30 -4.03
C ASP A 46 27.14 24.76 -3.93
N ALA A 47 27.88 24.13 -3.01
CA ALA A 47 27.82 22.69 -2.81
C ALA A 47 26.63 22.30 -1.90
N PRO A 48 25.90 21.20 -2.23
CA PRO A 48 24.94 20.60 -1.33
C PRO A 48 25.54 20.32 0.05
N PHE A 49 24.77 20.55 1.12
CA PHE A 49 25.17 20.43 2.51
C PHE A 49 25.85 19.10 2.79
N ASP A 50 25.32 17.98 2.30
CA ASP A 50 25.91 16.65 2.52
C ASP A 50 27.30 16.51 1.87
N LYS A 51 27.51 17.11 0.70
CA LYS A 51 28.82 17.09 0.03
C LYS A 51 29.82 17.97 0.77
N GLU A 52 29.37 19.14 1.23
CA GLU A 52 30.23 20.09 1.92
C GLU A 52 30.60 19.61 3.32
N PHE A 53 29.64 19.04 4.04
CA PHE A 53 29.87 18.41 5.34
C PHE A 53 30.79 17.19 5.24
N ALA A 54 30.67 16.37 4.20
CA ALA A 54 31.60 15.26 3.97
C ALA A 54 33.04 15.76 3.75
N ARG A 55 33.21 16.86 3.00
CA ARG A 55 34.49 17.53 2.79
C ARG A 55 35.09 18.07 4.10
N LEU A 56 34.26 18.71 4.93
CA LEU A 56 34.68 19.18 6.26
C LEU A 56 35.05 18.01 7.18
N ALA A 57 34.23 16.95 7.23
CA ALA A 57 34.48 15.79 8.06
C ALA A 57 35.80 15.09 7.70
N LEU A 58 36.13 15.01 6.41
CA LEU A 58 37.43 14.50 5.95
C LEU A 58 38.60 15.38 6.40
N SER A 59 38.46 16.72 6.35
CA SER A 59 39.53 17.65 6.79
C SER A 59 39.76 17.61 8.30
N GLN A 60 38.69 17.38 9.08
CA GLN A 60 38.71 17.32 10.54
C GLN A 60 38.92 15.89 11.08
N GLN A 61 39.14 14.89 10.22
CA GLN A 61 39.29 13.47 10.58
C GLN A 61 38.08 12.90 11.37
N TRP A 62 36.88 13.43 11.13
CA TRP A 62 35.66 12.89 11.74
C TRP A 62 35.20 11.65 10.99
N ILE A 63 35.27 10.51 11.66
CA ILE A 63 34.91 9.21 11.07
C ILE A 63 33.39 9.17 10.83
N PRO A 64 32.93 9.00 9.57
CA PRO A 64 31.51 8.86 9.25
C PRO A 64 30.86 7.76 10.09
N GLY A 65 29.70 8.06 10.70
CA GLY A 65 28.98 7.12 11.58
C GLY A 65 29.41 7.12 13.04
N SER A 66 30.49 7.82 13.43
CA SER A 66 30.85 8.01 14.83
C SER A 66 29.88 8.94 15.56
N GLN A 67 29.80 8.83 16.90
CA GLN A 67 29.01 9.75 17.74
C GLN A 67 29.45 11.20 17.53
N GLN A 68 30.75 11.43 17.32
CA GLN A 68 31.31 12.74 17.02
C GLN A 68 30.85 13.26 15.65
N TYR A 69 30.87 12.44 14.60
CA TYR A 69 30.38 12.82 13.27
C TYR A 69 28.89 13.18 13.30
N THR A 70 28.05 12.36 13.94
CA THR A 70 26.60 12.64 14.06
C THR A 70 26.34 13.91 14.87
N LYS A 71 27.09 14.13 15.96
CA LYS A 71 26.99 15.35 16.77
C LYS A 71 27.39 16.58 15.96
N GLN A 72 28.52 16.54 15.28
CA GLN A 72 29.00 17.66 14.45
C GLN A 72 28.09 17.92 13.25
N ARG A 73 27.52 16.87 12.66
CA ARG A 73 26.52 17.01 11.58
C ARG A 73 25.26 17.71 12.07
N THR A 74 24.80 17.37 13.26
CA THR A 74 23.63 18.00 13.88
C THR A 74 23.89 19.47 14.22
N ILE A 75 25.09 19.79 14.72
CA ILE A 75 25.52 21.18 14.96
C ILE A 75 25.57 21.95 13.65
N ALA A 76 26.21 21.42 12.62
CA ALA A 76 26.32 22.05 11.32
C ALA A 76 24.95 22.29 10.67
N MET A 77 24.01 21.32 10.72
CA MET A 77 22.64 21.51 10.22
C MET A 77 21.90 22.62 10.98
N ARG A 78 22.02 22.66 12.31
CA ARG A 78 21.36 23.69 13.14
C ARG A 78 21.93 25.08 12.84
N GLU A 79 23.24 25.19 12.75
CA GLU A 79 23.93 26.45 12.50
C GLU A 79 23.66 26.97 11.08
N GLU A 80 23.70 26.11 10.06
CA GLU A 80 23.35 26.51 8.68
C GLU A 80 21.89 26.96 8.56
N LEU A 81 20.96 26.26 9.22
CA LEU A 81 19.56 26.69 9.25
C LEU A 81 19.41 28.05 9.95
N LYS A 82 20.13 28.26 11.06
CA LYS A 82 20.15 29.55 11.78
C LYS A 82 20.73 30.66 10.91
N THR A 83 21.82 30.41 10.21
CA THR A 83 22.47 31.38 9.32
C THR A 83 21.58 31.73 8.11
N HIS A 84 20.83 30.78 7.57
CA HIS A 84 20.01 31.05 6.38
C HIS A 84 18.66 31.71 6.68
N TYR A 85 18.06 31.40 7.83
CA TYR A 85 16.68 31.83 8.14
C TYR A 85 16.57 32.72 9.38
N PHE A 86 17.62 32.87 10.19
CA PHE A 86 17.56 33.57 11.48
C PHE A 86 18.80 34.44 11.74
N SER A 87 19.37 35.07 10.72
CA SER A 87 20.53 35.98 10.84
C SER A 87 20.12 37.45 10.65
N SER A 88 20.62 38.35 11.53
CA SER A 88 20.42 39.80 11.42
C SER A 88 21.11 40.38 10.18
N GLN A 89 20.47 41.28 9.45
CA GLN A 89 21.02 41.92 8.24
C GLN A 89 21.92 43.15 8.51
N ASN A 90 22.46 43.32 9.71
CA ASN A 90 23.33 44.47 10.01
C ASN A 90 24.79 44.24 9.53
N PRO A 91 25.31 45.01 8.54
CA PRO A 91 26.64 44.76 7.98
C PRO A 91 27.82 45.28 8.83
N ASN A 92 27.59 45.76 10.05
CA ASN A 92 28.54 46.61 10.78
C ASN A 92 28.95 46.15 12.20
N SER A 93 28.94 44.85 12.50
CA SER A 93 29.53 44.36 13.77
C SER A 93 30.47 43.18 13.57
N THR A 94 31.76 43.49 13.56
CA THR A 94 32.84 42.55 13.92
C THR A 94 32.82 42.33 15.43
N GLN A 95 32.53 41.10 15.87
CA GLN A 95 33.04 40.37 17.07
C GLN A 95 31.95 39.49 17.73
N GLU A 96 32.44 38.37 18.28
CA GLU A 96 31.73 37.18 18.77
C GLU A 96 30.91 37.40 20.06
N GLU A 97 29.80 38.12 19.97
CA GLU A 97 28.74 38.08 21.01
C GLU A 97 27.46 37.48 20.41
N GLU A 98 26.85 36.50 21.10
CA GLU A 98 25.50 36.00 20.79
C GLU A 98 24.50 37.15 20.94
N GLN A 99 24.28 37.93 19.88
CA GLN A 99 23.21 38.91 19.84
C GLN A 99 21.86 38.17 19.86
N GLU A 100 21.05 38.43 20.89
CA GLU A 100 19.66 37.99 20.94
C GLU A 100 18.89 38.62 19.77
N LEU A 101 18.31 37.77 18.92
CA LEU A 101 17.47 38.19 17.80
C LEU A 101 16.24 38.94 18.32
N THR A 102 15.88 40.04 17.67
CA THR A 102 14.64 40.76 17.98
C THR A 102 13.40 39.92 17.60
N GLU A 103 12.25 40.17 18.24
CA GLU A 103 11.01 39.44 17.93
C GLU A 103 10.58 39.59 16.47
N GLU A 104 10.90 40.72 15.83
CA GLU A 104 10.64 41.01 14.42
C GLU A 104 11.53 40.16 13.49
N GLU A 105 12.82 40.02 13.79
CA GLU A 105 13.75 39.17 13.00
C GLU A 105 13.39 37.68 13.13
N ILE A 106 12.94 37.25 14.32
CA ILE A 106 12.45 35.90 14.54
C ILE A 106 11.18 35.65 13.71
N LEU A 107 10.26 36.62 13.68
CA LEU A 107 9.04 36.53 12.87
C LEU A 107 9.38 36.43 11.38
N GLN A 108 10.27 37.29 10.88
CA GLN A 108 10.69 37.26 9.49
C GLN A 108 11.29 35.91 9.10
N GLY A 109 12.14 35.32 9.96
CA GLY A 109 12.71 34.00 9.71
C GLY A 109 11.68 32.87 9.57
N TYR A 110 10.64 32.89 10.41
CA TYR A 110 9.54 31.94 10.30
C TYR A 110 8.65 32.20 9.08
N GLN A 111 8.48 33.45 8.66
CA GLN A 111 7.74 33.79 7.44
C GLN A 111 8.49 33.33 6.19
N ASP A 112 9.80 33.52 6.14
CA ASP A 112 10.66 33.05 5.04
C ASP A 112 10.62 31.52 4.94
N LEU A 113 10.67 30.82 6.08
CA LEU A 113 10.47 29.37 6.14
C LEU A 113 9.10 28.95 5.61
N CYS A 114 8.02 29.64 5.99
CA CYS A 114 6.68 29.37 5.47
C CYS A 114 6.64 29.51 3.95
N VAL A 115 7.17 30.60 3.40
CA VAL A 115 7.23 30.85 1.96
C VAL A 115 8.00 29.73 1.24
N GLU A 116 9.16 29.34 1.76
CA GLU A 116 10.03 28.31 1.18
C GLU A 116 9.32 26.94 1.08
N VAL A 117 8.45 26.60 2.03
CA VAL A 117 7.69 25.34 2.04
C VAL A 117 6.28 25.48 1.45
N GLY A 118 5.99 26.61 0.81
CA GLY A 118 4.72 26.90 0.13
C GLY A 118 3.53 27.10 1.07
N ILE A 119 3.77 27.63 2.27
CA ILE A 119 2.75 28.06 3.24
C ILE A 119 2.66 29.60 3.19
N PRO A 120 1.46 30.19 3.13
CA PRO A 120 1.32 31.65 3.20
C PRO A 120 1.86 32.17 4.55
N PRO A 121 2.74 33.20 4.56
CA PRO A 121 3.31 33.73 5.79
C PRO A 121 2.23 34.36 6.67
N CYS A 122 2.32 34.13 7.99
CA CYS A 122 1.38 34.66 8.98
C CYS A 122 1.99 35.85 9.74
N ILE A 123 1.14 36.64 10.39
CA ILE A 123 1.53 37.85 11.13
C ILE A 123 2.13 37.56 12.51
N THR A 124 2.03 36.32 13.01
CA THR A 124 2.59 35.93 14.32
C THR A 124 3.51 34.70 14.22
N THR A 125 4.51 34.63 15.10
CA THR A 125 5.46 33.52 15.16
C THR A 125 4.76 32.20 15.55
N ALA A 126 3.72 32.27 16.40
CA ALA A 126 2.96 31.11 16.83
C ALA A 126 2.19 30.45 15.67
N GLU A 127 1.52 31.25 14.84
CA GLU A 127 0.76 30.75 13.68
C GLU A 127 1.69 30.16 12.61
N CYS A 128 2.81 30.83 12.31
CA CYS A 128 3.81 30.28 11.40
C CYS A 128 4.33 28.92 11.90
N LYS A 129 4.67 28.81 13.18
CA LYS A 129 5.12 27.54 13.80
C LYS A 129 4.07 26.44 13.71
N ASP A 130 2.81 26.75 13.98
CA ASP A 130 1.73 25.75 13.95
C ASP A 130 1.38 25.28 12.54
N ASN A 131 1.54 26.14 11.53
CA ASN A 131 1.40 25.73 10.13
C ASN A 131 2.61 24.92 9.65
N LEU A 132 3.83 25.31 10.03
CA LEU A 132 5.06 24.57 9.71
C LEU A 132 5.03 23.15 10.31
N LYS A 133 4.50 22.95 11.53
CA LYS A 133 4.34 21.62 12.14
C LYS A 133 3.43 20.67 11.33
N LYS A 134 2.55 21.19 10.49
CA LYS A 134 1.63 20.39 9.66
C LYS A 134 2.25 19.94 8.33
N LYS A 135 3.44 20.46 7.98
CA LYS A 135 4.18 20.11 6.76
C LYS A 135 5.46 19.36 7.11
N LEU A 136 5.68 18.23 6.44
CA LEU A 136 6.90 17.45 6.58
C LEU A 136 7.87 17.87 5.48
N VAL A 137 9.04 18.40 5.87
CA VAL A 137 10.11 18.81 4.96
C VAL A 137 11.43 18.28 5.49
N ASN A 138 12.27 17.77 4.58
CA ASN A 138 13.62 17.37 4.92
C ASN A 138 14.50 18.62 5.15
N ILE A 139 15.10 18.72 6.33
CA ILE A 139 15.92 19.87 6.72
C ILE A 139 17.13 20.10 5.80
N VAL A 140 17.68 19.03 5.21
CA VAL A 140 18.80 19.14 4.27
C VAL A 140 18.33 19.76 2.96
N ASP A 141 17.13 19.41 2.48
CA ASP A 141 16.57 19.99 1.26
C ASP A 141 16.24 21.49 1.45
N LEU A 142 15.86 21.89 2.65
CA LEU A 142 15.61 23.28 3.03
C LEU A 142 16.90 24.11 3.12
N ILE A 143 18.00 23.52 3.57
CA ILE A 143 19.34 24.15 3.57
C ILE A 143 19.87 24.22 2.13
N ASP A 144 19.75 23.13 1.37
CA ASP A 144 20.20 23.04 -0.01
C ASP A 144 19.41 23.95 -0.96
N ALA A 145 18.15 24.26 -0.66
CA ALA A 145 17.39 25.24 -1.41
C ALA A 145 18.06 26.61 -1.42
N ARG A 146 18.60 27.05 -0.27
CA ARG A 146 19.33 28.31 -0.13
C ARG A 146 20.79 28.22 -0.59
N ARG A 147 21.46 27.07 -0.42
CA ARG A 147 22.85 26.86 -0.87
C ARG A 147 22.96 26.66 -2.38
N THR A 148 21.97 26.05 -3.03
CA THR A 148 22.02 25.66 -4.46
C THR A 148 20.98 26.35 -5.32
N ASN A 149 20.18 27.24 -4.74
CA ASN A 149 19.11 28.00 -5.39
C ASN A 149 18.06 27.10 -6.09
N LYS A 150 17.72 25.96 -5.47
CA LYS A 150 16.74 24.98 -5.96
C LYS A 150 15.46 25.03 -5.13
N LYS A 151 14.29 24.87 -5.75
CA LYS A 151 13.01 24.83 -5.02
C LYS A 151 12.92 23.58 -4.13
N VAL A 152 12.41 23.76 -2.91
CA VAL A 152 12.09 22.65 -1.99
C VAL A 152 10.97 21.79 -2.57
N MET A 153 11.20 20.47 -2.63
CA MET A 153 10.16 19.51 -3.02
C MET A 153 9.17 19.33 -1.86
N ASN A 154 7.96 19.83 -2.04
CA ASN A 154 6.89 19.70 -1.05
C ASN A 154 6.19 18.35 -1.21
N GLU A 155 6.38 17.42 -0.27
CA GLU A 155 5.58 16.19 -0.22
C GLU A 155 4.33 16.42 0.67
N THR A 156 3.19 16.68 0.04
CA THR A 156 1.90 16.72 0.74
C THR A 156 1.25 15.34 0.73
N PHE A 157 0.90 14.83 1.92
CA PHE A 157 0.22 13.54 2.11
C PHE A 157 -1.20 13.47 1.48
N THR A 158 -1.68 14.56 0.87
CA THR A 158 -2.97 14.63 0.14
C THR A 158 -2.92 14.05 -1.27
N ASP A 159 -1.74 13.75 -1.82
CA ASP A 159 -1.63 13.13 -3.16
C ASP A 159 -1.85 11.60 -3.17
N TYR A 160 -2.20 11.01 -2.04
CA TYR A 160 -2.69 9.62 -1.92
C TYR A 160 -4.20 9.53 -1.63
N VAL A 161 -4.97 10.52 -2.08
CA VAL A 161 -6.37 10.25 -2.45
C VAL A 161 -6.37 9.95 -3.94
N LEU A 162 -6.87 8.78 -4.32
CA LEU A 162 -7.20 8.42 -5.70
C LEU A 162 -8.15 9.48 -6.28
N THR A 163 -7.59 10.59 -6.76
CA THR A 163 -8.35 11.51 -7.60
C THR A 163 -8.56 10.80 -8.93
N THR A 164 -9.79 10.96 -9.41
CA THR A 164 -10.49 10.37 -10.55
C THR A 164 -9.74 10.34 -11.90
N LYS A 165 -8.47 10.78 -11.95
CA LYS A 165 -7.59 10.75 -13.13
C LYS A 165 -7.19 9.35 -13.60
N CYS A 166 -7.11 8.34 -12.72
CA CYS A 166 -6.84 6.96 -13.17
C CYS A 166 -7.99 6.33 -13.97
N ARG A 167 -9.22 6.86 -13.85
CA ARG A 167 -10.38 6.36 -14.61
C ARG A 167 -10.50 6.99 -16.01
N GLN A 168 -9.95 8.19 -16.22
CA GLN A 168 -9.95 8.86 -17.54
C GLN A 168 -8.83 8.36 -18.46
N ILE A 169 -7.68 7.94 -17.92
CA ILE A 169 -6.56 7.45 -18.74
C ILE A 169 -6.85 6.05 -19.31
N LEU A 170 -7.65 5.23 -18.63
CA LEU A 170 -8.01 3.88 -19.11
C LEU A 170 -9.03 3.88 -20.27
N ASN A 171 -9.80 4.96 -20.47
CA ASN A 171 -10.75 5.06 -21.59
C ASN A 171 -10.11 5.54 -22.92
N GLN A 172 -8.83 5.93 -22.92
CA GLN A 172 -8.13 6.36 -24.13
C GLN A 172 -7.24 5.29 -24.78
N PHE A 173 -7.12 4.08 -24.20
CA PHE A 173 -6.27 3.01 -24.73
C PHE A 173 -7.05 1.77 -25.21
N SER A 174 -8.22 1.97 -25.81
CA SER A 174 -8.92 0.93 -26.58
C SER A 174 -8.94 1.27 -28.07
N GLY A 175 -7.83 0.98 -28.76
CA GLY A 175 -7.83 0.93 -30.23
C GLY A 175 -6.48 1.23 -30.89
N GLY A 176 -5.85 0.22 -31.49
CA GLY A 176 -4.86 0.40 -32.56
C GLY A 176 -3.43 -0.10 -32.26
N PRO A 177 -2.66 -0.49 -33.29
CA PRO A 177 -1.63 -1.53 -33.18
C PRO A 177 -0.25 -1.03 -32.74
N TYR A 178 0.50 -1.98 -32.18
CA TYR A 178 1.91 -1.95 -31.79
C TYR A 178 2.84 -1.10 -32.69
N ASP A 179 3.58 -0.19 -32.07
CA ASP A 179 4.85 0.37 -32.56
C ASP A 179 5.98 -0.05 -31.59
N PRO A 180 7.07 -0.73 -32.04
CA PRO A 180 8.08 -1.30 -31.17
C PRO A 180 9.22 -0.33 -30.77
N HIS A 181 9.10 0.99 -30.96
CA HIS A 181 10.13 1.95 -30.53
C HIS A 181 9.63 3.00 -29.54
N PHE A 182 9.41 2.60 -28.29
CA PHE A 182 9.38 3.52 -27.14
C PHE A 182 9.94 2.84 -25.88
N SER A 183 11.22 3.02 -25.62
CA SER A 183 11.89 2.59 -24.39
C SER A 183 11.88 3.72 -23.37
N ILE A 184 11.03 3.62 -22.33
CA ILE A 184 11.22 4.42 -21.12
C ILE A 184 12.28 3.71 -20.27
N THR A 185 13.52 4.14 -20.46
CA THR A 185 14.64 3.79 -19.59
C THR A 185 14.65 4.77 -18.41
N THR A 186 14.09 4.37 -17.27
CA THR A 186 14.43 5.00 -15.98
C THR A 186 15.44 4.12 -15.25
N GLN A 187 16.68 4.16 -15.76
CA GLN A 187 17.84 3.90 -14.90
C GLN A 187 18.00 5.11 -13.97
N SER A 188 17.65 4.93 -12.70
CA SER A 188 18.35 5.59 -11.61
C SER A 188 18.58 4.54 -10.55
N SER A 189 19.61 3.72 -10.78
CA SER A 189 20.38 3.10 -9.72
C SER A 189 20.86 4.20 -8.78
N ARG A 190 20.11 4.47 -7.72
CA ARG A 190 20.63 5.14 -6.54
C ARG A 190 20.65 4.13 -5.41
N VAL A 191 21.77 3.41 -5.37
CA VAL A 191 22.28 2.82 -4.14
C VAL A 191 22.49 3.98 -3.17
N ASN A 192 22.02 3.84 -1.94
CA ASN A 192 22.34 4.76 -0.86
C ASN A 192 23.82 4.60 -0.47
N PRO A 193 24.70 5.61 -0.61
CA PRO A 193 26.08 5.53 -0.14
C PRO A 193 26.19 5.45 1.39
N PHE A 194 25.09 5.63 2.14
CA PHE A 194 25.02 5.38 3.58
C PHE A 194 25.08 3.88 3.94
N LEU A 195 24.93 2.99 2.95
CA LEU A 195 25.09 1.53 3.10
C LEU A 195 26.54 1.04 2.93
N LEU A 196 27.54 1.92 2.90
CA LEU A 196 28.97 1.55 2.93
C LEU A 196 29.74 2.01 4.18
N LEU A 197 29.08 2.57 5.19
CA LEU A 197 29.72 2.97 6.46
C LEU A 197 28.81 2.73 7.66
N GLN A 198 28.50 1.45 7.92
CA GLN A 198 28.12 0.99 9.26
C GLN A 198 28.87 -0.31 9.61
N SER A 199 30.18 -0.17 9.87
CA SER A 199 30.87 -0.96 10.90
C SER A 199 32.16 -0.24 11.31
N SER A 200 32.19 0.37 12.50
CA SER A 200 33.38 0.38 13.37
C SER A 200 33.05 0.97 14.75
N TYR A 201 32.39 0.16 15.58
CA TYR A 201 32.82 -0.02 16.97
C TYR A 201 32.86 -1.52 17.21
N SER A 202 34.02 -2.12 16.92
CA SER A 202 34.41 -3.43 17.42
C SER A 202 35.67 -3.22 18.25
N SER A 203 35.57 -3.51 19.54
CA SER A 203 36.73 -3.80 20.38
C SER A 203 36.38 -5.04 21.20
N PRO A 204 37.20 -6.10 21.23
CA PRO A 204 38.00 -6.71 20.17
C PRO A 204 37.20 -7.84 19.45
N ASP A 205 37.51 -8.09 18.17
CA ASP A 205 37.05 -9.24 17.35
C ASP A 205 35.53 -9.58 17.32
N THR A 206 34.74 -8.86 16.53
CA THR A 206 33.44 -9.37 16.03
C THR A 206 33.26 -9.01 14.55
N MET A 207 33.31 -10.02 13.67
CA MET A 207 33.14 -9.85 12.21
C MET A 207 31.69 -9.52 11.89
N ALA A 208 31.42 -8.44 11.14
CA ALA A 208 30.11 -8.20 10.55
C ALA A 208 29.66 -9.43 9.74
N PRO A 209 28.38 -9.86 9.83
CA PRO A 209 27.93 -11.06 9.17
C PRO A 209 28.08 -10.94 7.65
N SER A 210 28.51 -12.01 7.00
CA SER A 210 28.63 -12.04 5.54
C SER A 210 27.26 -11.91 4.88
N ALA A 211 27.22 -11.42 3.63
CA ALA A 211 25.98 -11.34 2.85
C ALA A 211 25.31 -12.73 2.68
N GLU A 212 26.11 -13.79 2.58
CA GLU A 212 25.63 -15.17 2.49
C GLU A 212 24.96 -15.61 3.81
N GLU A 213 25.51 -15.21 4.95
CA GLU A 213 24.92 -15.50 6.25
C GLU A 213 23.59 -14.75 6.45
N LEU A 214 23.52 -13.48 6.05
CA LEU A 214 22.27 -12.70 6.08
C LEU A 214 21.20 -13.32 5.17
N LEU A 215 21.58 -13.75 3.95
CA LEU A 215 20.68 -14.44 3.04
C LEU A 215 20.20 -15.77 3.64
N ARG A 216 21.10 -16.55 4.26
CA ARG A 216 20.76 -17.82 4.93
C ARG A 216 19.76 -17.60 6.04
N ARG A 217 19.96 -16.58 6.88
CA ARG A 217 19.07 -16.22 7.99
C ARG A 217 17.69 -15.80 7.49
N ASN A 218 17.63 -15.10 6.36
CA ASN A 218 16.37 -14.66 5.73
C ASN A 218 15.75 -15.71 4.80
N THR A 219 16.31 -16.92 4.73
CA THR A 219 15.81 -18.00 3.87
C THR A 219 15.28 -19.15 4.70
N VAL A 220 14.00 -19.45 4.52
CA VAL A 220 13.39 -20.70 4.94
C VAL A 220 13.83 -21.79 3.96
N GLY A 221 14.56 -22.80 4.44
CA GLY A 221 15.12 -23.84 3.60
C GLY A 221 14.08 -24.90 3.23
N ILE A 222 14.00 -25.27 1.95
CA ILE A 222 13.12 -26.32 1.46
C ILE A 222 13.99 -27.52 1.05
N ASN A 223 14.02 -28.54 1.91
CA ASN A 223 14.74 -29.78 1.65
C ASN A 223 13.79 -30.85 1.09
N LYS A 224 14.37 -32.00 0.70
CA LYS A 224 13.61 -33.13 0.15
C LYS A 224 12.52 -33.61 1.11
N GLU A 225 12.90 -33.86 2.36
CA GLU A 225 12.01 -34.42 3.38
C GLU A 225 11.57 -33.40 4.45
N THR A 226 12.30 -32.29 4.61
CA THR A 226 12.11 -31.35 5.73
C THR A 226 12.10 -29.89 5.28
N VAL A 227 11.59 -29.02 6.16
CA VAL A 227 11.71 -27.56 6.03
C VAL A 227 12.53 -27.07 7.21
N SER A 228 13.52 -26.21 6.95
CA SER A 228 14.44 -25.67 7.96
C SER A 228 14.30 -24.15 8.08
N ASN A 229 14.83 -23.58 9.18
CA ASN A 229 14.83 -22.13 9.44
C ASN A 229 13.42 -21.51 9.45
N VAL A 230 12.47 -22.17 10.10
CA VAL A 230 11.05 -21.76 10.10
C VAL A 230 10.76 -20.58 11.05
N ALA A 231 11.52 -20.44 12.14
CA ALA A 231 11.30 -19.40 13.14
C ALA A 231 12.00 -18.09 12.77
N SER A 232 11.37 -16.97 13.13
CA SER A 232 11.99 -15.64 13.08
C SER A 232 13.08 -15.55 14.17
N THR A 233 14.23 -15.00 13.79
CA THR A 233 15.45 -14.94 14.62
C THR A 233 15.99 -13.51 14.76
N ASP A 234 15.29 -12.54 14.19
CA ASP A 234 15.59 -11.12 14.09
C ASP A 234 15.11 -10.35 15.34
N PHE A 235 15.43 -10.86 16.52
CA PHE A 235 15.12 -10.26 17.81
C PHE A 235 16.39 -10.00 18.64
N PRO A 236 16.37 -9.00 19.55
CA PRO A 236 17.53 -8.67 20.38
C PRO A 236 18.07 -9.87 21.15
N GLY A 237 19.40 -10.01 21.17
CA GLY A 237 20.08 -11.07 21.93
C GLY A 237 20.15 -12.44 21.25
N HIS A 238 19.62 -12.60 20.04
CA HIS A 238 19.74 -13.86 19.30
C HIS A 238 21.12 -14.04 18.64
N PHE A 239 21.65 -12.96 18.04
CA PHE A 239 22.96 -12.97 17.37
C PHE A 239 23.98 -12.17 18.18
N PRO A 240 25.10 -12.77 18.62
CA PRO A 240 26.14 -12.06 19.35
C PRO A 240 26.75 -10.94 18.50
N GLY A 241 26.86 -9.73 19.08
CA GLY A 241 27.46 -8.58 18.42
C GLY A 241 26.55 -7.84 17.43
N GLU A 242 25.28 -8.24 17.30
CA GLU A 242 24.30 -7.58 16.42
C GLU A 242 23.15 -6.96 17.23
N ASP A 243 22.67 -5.78 16.80
CA ASP A 243 21.52 -5.11 17.41
C ASP A 243 20.25 -5.24 16.54
N HIS A 244 19.32 -6.05 17.03
CA HIS A 244 17.99 -6.24 16.44
C HIS A 244 16.88 -5.56 17.24
N ALA A 245 17.18 -4.59 18.10
CA ALA A 245 16.17 -3.77 18.77
C ALA A 245 15.25 -3.10 17.74
N PHE A 246 13.97 -2.94 18.10
CA PHE A 246 13.00 -2.32 17.20
C PHE A 246 13.38 -0.86 16.93
N SER A 247 13.44 -0.50 15.65
CA SER A 247 13.57 0.88 15.18
C SER A 247 12.52 1.12 14.10
N ILE A 248 11.73 2.18 14.27
CA ILE A 248 10.69 2.55 13.32
C ILE A 248 11.31 3.05 12.00
N GLU A 249 12.47 3.68 12.05
CA GLU A 249 13.23 4.14 10.88
C GLU A 249 13.73 2.96 10.06
N ARG A 250 14.30 1.94 10.73
CA ARG A 250 14.74 0.70 10.06
C ARG A 250 13.56 -0.04 9.43
N PHE A 251 12.43 -0.08 10.13
CA PHE A 251 11.21 -0.66 9.56
C PHE A 251 10.72 0.13 8.33
N ARG A 252 10.64 1.46 8.42
CA ARG A 252 10.19 2.32 7.32
C ARG A 252 11.06 2.23 6.07
N SER A 253 12.38 2.11 6.23
CA SER A 253 13.30 2.02 5.09
C SER A 253 13.30 0.64 4.43
N ALA A 254 12.99 -0.43 5.18
CA ALA A 254 12.89 -1.79 4.66
C ALA A 254 11.51 -2.14 4.10
N PHE A 255 10.45 -1.54 4.65
CA PHE A 255 9.07 -1.86 4.28
C PHE A 255 8.71 -1.32 2.89
N SER A 256 8.18 -2.18 2.03
CA SER A 256 7.63 -1.77 0.74
C SER A 256 6.45 -2.63 0.31
N VAL A 257 5.57 -2.03 -0.48
CA VAL A 257 4.38 -2.68 -1.06
C VAL A 257 4.48 -2.63 -2.58
N GLN A 258 4.22 -3.75 -3.26
CA GLN A 258 4.27 -3.83 -4.72
C GLN A 258 3.04 -4.58 -5.23
N PHE A 259 2.17 -3.91 -5.99
CA PHE A 259 1.01 -4.55 -6.61
C PHE A 259 1.40 -5.31 -7.88
N HIS A 260 0.90 -6.52 -8.01
CA HIS A 260 1.01 -7.37 -9.21
C HIS A 260 -0.30 -7.40 -9.99
N ARG A 261 -1.42 -7.39 -9.26
CA ARG A 261 -2.79 -7.33 -9.79
C ARG A 261 -3.64 -6.48 -8.84
N ASN A 262 -4.45 -5.59 -9.38
CA ASN A 262 -5.43 -4.83 -8.60
C ASN A 262 -6.72 -4.66 -9.40
N GLU A 263 -7.59 -5.64 -9.30
CA GLU A 263 -8.94 -5.62 -9.87
C GLU A 263 -9.97 -5.41 -8.76
N LEU A 264 -11.25 -5.26 -9.14
CA LEU A 264 -12.32 -4.96 -8.17
C LEU A 264 -12.46 -6.03 -7.07
N ASN A 265 -12.44 -7.31 -7.48
CA ASN A 265 -12.66 -8.45 -6.60
C ASN A 265 -11.41 -9.32 -6.40
N ASP A 266 -10.28 -8.96 -7.01
CA ASP A 266 -9.04 -9.73 -6.92
C ASP A 266 -7.83 -8.79 -6.86
N ALA A 267 -7.13 -8.80 -5.72
CA ALA A 267 -5.89 -8.08 -5.53
C ALA A 267 -4.76 -9.04 -5.18
N SER A 268 -3.62 -8.86 -5.84
CA SER A 268 -2.37 -9.57 -5.54
C SER A 268 -1.22 -8.58 -5.41
N PHE A 269 -0.51 -8.62 -4.27
CA PHE A 269 0.57 -7.69 -3.98
C PHE A 269 1.63 -8.30 -3.05
N SER A 270 2.87 -7.81 -3.14
CA SER A 270 3.94 -8.13 -2.20
C SER A 270 3.95 -7.16 -1.03
N LEU A 271 4.06 -7.68 0.19
CA LEU A 271 4.53 -6.96 1.38
C LEU A 271 5.95 -7.41 1.69
N ILE A 272 6.89 -6.48 1.64
CA ILE A 272 8.32 -6.74 1.82
C ILE A 272 8.79 -6.02 3.09
N GLY A 273 9.64 -6.64 3.90
CA GLY A 273 10.20 -6.05 5.11
C GLY A 273 9.28 -6.12 6.33
N ILE A 274 8.35 -7.08 6.35
CA ILE A 274 7.41 -7.33 7.44
C ILE A 274 7.63 -8.71 8.04
N ASP A 275 7.29 -8.92 9.31
CA ASP A 275 7.33 -10.23 9.95
C ASP A 275 6.02 -11.02 9.73
N ALA A 276 6.12 -12.36 9.82
CA ALA A 276 5.00 -13.28 9.67
C ALA A 276 3.86 -13.02 10.67
N SER A 277 4.16 -12.53 11.88
CA SER A 277 3.15 -12.21 12.88
C SER A 277 2.16 -11.14 12.40
N LEU A 278 2.67 -10.05 11.81
CA LEU A 278 1.85 -8.94 11.32
C LEU A 278 1.14 -9.30 10.02
N ALA A 279 1.84 -9.97 9.09
CA ALA A 279 1.20 -10.51 7.87
C ALA A 279 0.04 -11.45 8.20
N ASN A 280 0.24 -12.39 9.14
CA ASN A 280 -0.82 -13.30 9.57
C ASN A 280 -1.94 -12.59 10.34
N ALA A 281 -1.64 -11.54 11.10
CA ALA A 281 -2.68 -10.72 11.73
C ALA A 281 -3.61 -10.10 10.69
N PHE A 282 -3.07 -9.48 9.63
CA PHE A 282 -3.89 -8.94 8.55
C PHE A 282 -4.72 -10.02 7.86
N ARG A 283 -4.12 -11.17 7.53
CA ARG A 283 -4.85 -12.31 6.95
C ARG A 283 -6.02 -12.76 7.82
N ARG A 284 -5.83 -12.83 9.14
CA ARG A 284 -6.88 -13.24 10.08
C ARG A 284 -8.00 -12.21 10.19
N ILE A 285 -7.65 -10.92 10.23
CA ILE A 285 -8.63 -9.83 10.29
C ILE A 285 -9.48 -9.80 9.02
N LEU A 286 -8.87 -9.94 7.84
CA LEU A 286 -9.56 -10.02 6.55
C LEU A 286 -10.64 -11.11 6.54
N ILE A 287 -10.34 -12.28 7.09
CA ILE A 287 -11.27 -13.42 7.08
C ILE A 287 -12.36 -13.27 8.14
N ALA A 288 -12.02 -12.78 9.33
CA ALA A 288 -12.84 -13.00 10.53
C ALA A 288 -13.41 -11.72 11.16
N GLU A 289 -12.87 -10.54 10.90
CA GLU A 289 -13.17 -9.36 11.73
C GLU A 289 -13.68 -8.14 10.98
N ILE A 290 -13.52 -8.12 9.66
CA ILE A 290 -14.12 -7.07 8.83
C ILE A 290 -15.62 -7.35 8.71
N PRO A 291 -16.48 -6.37 9.07
CA PRO A 291 -17.92 -6.60 9.09
C PRO A 291 -18.54 -6.55 7.70
N THR A 292 -19.56 -7.37 7.50
CA THR A 292 -20.40 -7.38 6.29
C THR A 292 -21.88 -7.50 6.65
N LEU A 293 -22.75 -7.22 5.70
CA LEU A 293 -24.20 -7.40 5.77
C LEU A 293 -24.59 -8.73 5.12
N ALA A 294 -25.29 -9.60 5.87
CA ALA A 294 -25.81 -10.87 5.36
C ALA A 294 -27.18 -11.19 5.99
N ILE A 295 -27.94 -12.10 5.37
CA ILE A 295 -29.24 -12.56 5.88
C ILE A 295 -29.02 -13.36 7.18
N GLU A 296 -29.75 -12.99 8.23
CA GLU A 296 -29.70 -13.62 9.55
C GLU A 296 -31.01 -14.35 9.86
N ASP A 297 -32.11 -13.63 9.84
CA ASP A 297 -33.44 -14.16 10.16
C ASP A 297 -34.26 -14.38 8.88
N VAL A 298 -34.92 -15.54 8.79
CA VAL A 298 -35.78 -15.92 7.67
C VAL A 298 -37.16 -16.26 8.22
N TYR A 299 -38.16 -15.52 7.80
CA TYR A 299 -39.56 -15.66 8.20
C TYR A 299 -40.33 -16.34 7.07
N ILE A 300 -40.58 -17.64 7.22
CA ILE A 300 -41.24 -18.44 6.19
C ILE A 300 -42.74 -18.42 6.44
N GLU A 301 -43.50 -17.86 5.50
CA GLU A 301 -44.96 -17.89 5.54
C GLU A 301 -45.49 -19.18 4.91
N ASN A 302 -44.96 -19.55 3.75
CA ASN A 302 -45.36 -20.76 3.05
C ASN A 302 -44.22 -21.30 2.16
N ASN A 303 -43.76 -22.51 2.46
CA ASN A 303 -42.83 -23.25 1.62
C ASN A 303 -43.45 -24.62 1.28
N THR A 304 -43.86 -24.80 0.03
CA THR A 304 -44.33 -26.10 -0.50
C THR A 304 -43.34 -26.72 -1.48
N SER A 305 -42.12 -26.19 -1.51
CA SER A 305 -41.02 -26.76 -2.28
C SER A 305 -40.53 -28.09 -1.68
N VAL A 306 -39.62 -28.74 -2.39
CA VAL A 306 -38.99 -29.99 -1.91
C VAL A 306 -37.88 -29.72 -0.90
N ILE A 307 -37.33 -28.51 -0.87
CA ILE A 307 -36.22 -28.14 0.04
C ILE A 307 -36.81 -27.81 1.41
N GLN A 308 -36.27 -28.43 2.45
CA GLN A 308 -36.65 -28.17 3.83
C GLN A 308 -36.31 -26.73 4.24
N ASP A 309 -37.11 -26.18 5.13
CA ASP A 309 -37.04 -24.79 5.58
C ASP A 309 -35.66 -24.41 6.11
N GLU A 310 -35.05 -25.26 6.94
CA GLU A 310 -33.73 -25.03 7.53
C GLU A 310 -32.61 -25.01 6.48
N VAL A 311 -32.72 -25.87 5.47
CA VAL A 311 -31.74 -25.94 4.37
C VAL A 311 -31.91 -24.73 3.46
N LEU A 312 -33.15 -24.32 3.17
CA LEU A 312 -33.46 -23.14 2.39
C LEU A 312 -32.93 -21.88 3.08
N ALA A 313 -33.23 -21.70 4.37
CA ALA A 313 -32.76 -20.57 5.17
C ALA A 313 -31.22 -20.51 5.21
N HIS A 314 -30.54 -21.65 5.41
CA HIS A 314 -29.08 -21.72 5.38
C HIS A 314 -28.50 -21.29 4.03
N ARG A 315 -29.11 -21.72 2.91
CA ARG A 315 -28.67 -21.30 1.56
C ARG A 315 -28.85 -19.80 1.34
N LEU A 316 -29.98 -19.24 1.77
CA LEU A 316 -30.26 -17.80 1.67
C LEU A 316 -29.22 -16.98 2.46
N GLY A 317 -28.89 -17.43 3.68
CA GLY A 317 -27.85 -16.81 4.51
C GLY A 317 -26.48 -16.68 3.87
N LEU A 318 -26.14 -17.57 2.93
CA LEU A 318 -24.83 -17.61 2.26
C LEU A 318 -24.75 -16.78 0.96
N ILE A 319 -25.84 -16.15 0.53
CA ILE A 319 -25.84 -15.31 -0.67
C ILE A 319 -25.17 -13.97 -0.32
N PRO A 320 -24.07 -13.59 -1.00
CA PRO A 320 -23.45 -12.30 -0.78
C PRO A 320 -24.28 -11.20 -1.45
N PHE A 321 -24.48 -10.09 -0.74
CA PHE A 321 -25.18 -8.90 -1.23
C PHE A 321 -24.25 -7.71 -1.32
N ASN A 322 -24.52 -6.82 -2.27
CA ASN A 322 -23.88 -5.53 -2.44
C ASN A 322 -24.90 -4.40 -2.21
N GLY A 323 -24.40 -3.19 -2.00
CA GLY A 323 -25.21 -1.98 -1.84
C GLY A 323 -24.35 -0.73 -1.74
N GLY A 324 -24.99 0.43 -1.59
CA GLY A 324 -24.30 1.70 -1.41
C GLY A 324 -23.30 1.66 -0.26
N ARG A 325 -22.03 2.00 -0.54
CA ARG A 325 -20.92 1.95 0.44
C ARG A 325 -21.21 2.77 1.70
N ASP A 326 -21.67 4.00 1.53
CA ASP A 326 -22.01 4.88 2.65
C ASP A 326 -23.13 4.28 3.53
N GLY A 327 -24.10 3.63 2.88
CA GLY A 327 -25.15 2.87 3.53
C GLY A 327 -24.62 1.74 4.41
N ILE A 328 -23.76 0.88 3.86
CA ILE A 328 -23.23 -0.30 4.58
C ILE A 328 -22.23 0.09 5.68
N HIS A 329 -21.34 1.03 5.40
CA HIS A 329 -20.24 1.36 6.31
C HIS A 329 -20.66 2.35 7.39
N ASN A 330 -21.39 3.41 7.02
CA ASN A 330 -21.63 4.56 7.89
C ASN A 330 -23.07 4.62 8.42
N PHE A 331 -24.07 4.33 7.61
CA PHE A 331 -25.48 4.36 8.04
C PHE A 331 -25.83 3.12 8.90
N LEU A 332 -25.59 1.90 8.38
CA LEU A 332 -25.94 0.68 9.08
C LEU A 332 -25.09 0.44 10.34
N LYS A 333 -25.76 0.26 11.47
CA LYS A 333 -25.19 -0.04 12.78
C LYS A 333 -25.42 -1.50 13.17
N TRP A 334 -24.76 -1.90 14.26
CA TRP A 334 -24.89 -3.23 14.85
C TRP A 334 -26.31 -3.46 15.37
N TYR A 335 -26.90 -4.58 14.94
CA TYR A 335 -28.16 -5.07 15.48
C TYR A 335 -27.93 -5.67 16.87
N LYS A 336 -28.84 -5.39 17.81
CA LYS A 336 -28.87 -6.00 19.14
C LYS A 336 -30.08 -6.90 19.23
N LYS A 337 -29.86 -8.20 19.39
CA LYS A 337 -30.94 -9.17 19.57
C LYS A 337 -31.81 -8.79 20.78
N PRO A 338 -33.15 -8.76 20.67
CA PRO A 338 -34.06 -8.53 21.77
C PRO A 338 -33.87 -9.55 22.90
N GLU A 339 -34.21 -9.15 24.12
CA GLU A 339 -34.16 -10.04 25.28
C GLU A 339 -35.33 -11.04 25.25
N ALA A 340 -35.19 -12.15 25.99
CA ALA A 340 -36.21 -13.19 26.01
C ALA A 340 -37.53 -12.64 26.60
N GLY A 341 -38.61 -12.65 25.80
CA GLY A 341 -39.92 -12.15 26.18
C GLY A 341 -40.26 -10.76 25.62
N GLU A 342 -39.31 -10.09 24.96
CA GLU A 342 -39.59 -8.88 24.18
C GLU A 342 -40.18 -9.21 22.80
N ASP A 343 -40.76 -8.21 22.15
CA ASP A 343 -41.18 -8.32 20.75
C ASP A 343 -39.95 -8.66 19.88
N PRO A 344 -40.01 -9.71 19.02
CA PRO A 344 -38.90 -10.10 18.14
C PRO A 344 -38.37 -8.96 17.25
N TYR A 345 -39.18 -7.93 17.01
CA TYR A 345 -38.87 -6.78 16.19
C TYR A 345 -38.53 -5.53 17.01
N ALA A 346 -38.54 -5.58 18.35
CA ALA A 346 -38.35 -4.40 19.22
C ALA A 346 -37.09 -3.59 18.91
N ASN A 347 -36.02 -4.25 18.47
CA ASN A 347 -34.73 -3.63 18.14
C ASN A 347 -34.47 -3.50 16.62
N SER A 348 -35.48 -3.72 15.79
CA SER A 348 -35.36 -3.66 14.33
C SER A 348 -35.71 -2.25 13.85
N PHE A 349 -34.72 -1.52 13.37
CA PHE A 349 -34.83 -0.16 12.86
C PHE A 349 -34.26 -0.06 11.45
N ASP A 350 -34.60 1.02 10.73
CA ASP A 350 -34.09 1.28 9.38
C ASP A 350 -32.56 1.39 9.31
N TRP A 351 -31.91 1.82 10.39
CA TRP A 351 -30.45 1.97 10.47
C TRP A 351 -29.72 0.71 10.97
N ASN A 352 -30.38 -0.42 11.25
CA ASN A 352 -29.69 -1.66 11.65
C ASN A 352 -30.22 -2.94 11.00
N THR A 353 -31.39 -2.89 10.36
CA THR A 353 -32.07 -4.07 9.80
C THR A 353 -32.51 -3.79 8.37
N VAL A 354 -32.06 -4.62 7.42
CA VAL A 354 -32.46 -4.53 6.01
C VAL A 354 -33.45 -5.66 5.70
N ARG A 355 -34.60 -5.33 5.13
CA ARG A 355 -35.65 -6.29 4.82
C ARG A 355 -35.63 -6.69 3.34
N LEU A 356 -35.73 -7.99 3.10
CA LEU A 356 -35.86 -8.60 1.77
C LEU A 356 -37.10 -9.50 1.71
N GLU A 357 -37.62 -9.76 0.52
CA GLU A 357 -38.75 -10.66 0.27
C GLU A 357 -38.43 -11.61 -0.89
N LEU A 358 -38.94 -12.85 -0.82
CA LEU A 358 -38.88 -13.83 -1.92
C LEU A 358 -40.24 -14.52 -2.05
N ASN A 359 -40.97 -14.16 -3.10
CA ASN A 359 -42.34 -14.58 -3.35
C ASN A 359 -42.46 -15.17 -4.76
N VAL A 360 -42.33 -16.49 -4.87
CA VAL A 360 -42.29 -17.19 -6.16
C VAL A 360 -43.23 -18.38 -6.16
N THR A 361 -44.08 -18.47 -7.18
CA THR A 361 -44.94 -19.62 -7.46
C THR A 361 -44.63 -20.17 -8.84
N CYS A 362 -44.40 -21.49 -8.92
CA CYS A 362 -44.15 -22.18 -10.18
C CYS A 362 -45.47 -22.53 -10.87
N THR A 363 -45.60 -22.18 -12.15
CA THR A 363 -46.80 -22.46 -12.96
C THR A 363 -46.44 -23.17 -14.26
N VAL A 364 -47.43 -23.82 -14.88
CA VAL A 364 -47.25 -24.40 -16.22
C VAL A 364 -47.14 -23.27 -17.23
N ASN A 365 -46.19 -23.37 -18.15
CA ASN A 365 -46.12 -22.46 -19.28
C ASN A 365 -47.04 -22.97 -20.39
N GLU A 366 -48.13 -22.24 -20.66
CA GLU A 366 -49.12 -22.61 -21.68
C GLU A 366 -48.57 -22.48 -23.11
N ASP A 367 -47.53 -21.65 -23.30
CA ASP A 367 -46.88 -21.46 -24.60
C ASP A 367 -45.82 -22.52 -24.93
N ALA A 368 -45.55 -23.45 -24.00
CA ALA A 368 -44.57 -24.51 -24.20
C ALA A 368 -45.06 -25.57 -25.19
N ALA A 369 -44.13 -26.17 -25.93
CA ALA A 369 -44.47 -27.27 -26.83
C ALA A 369 -45.06 -28.47 -26.04
N PRO A 370 -46.03 -29.22 -26.59
CA PRO A 370 -46.73 -30.31 -25.87
C PRO A 370 -45.82 -31.43 -25.31
N ASN A 371 -44.60 -31.58 -25.86
CA ASN A 371 -43.61 -32.57 -25.44
C ASN A 371 -42.30 -31.90 -24.99
N GLU A 372 -42.36 -30.65 -24.50
CA GLU A 372 -41.18 -29.95 -24.01
C GLU A 372 -40.65 -30.63 -22.74
N ASN A 373 -39.38 -31.05 -22.78
CA ASN A 373 -38.74 -31.77 -21.68
C ASN A 373 -37.87 -30.85 -20.81
N ASP A 374 -37.50 -29.67 -21.31
CA ASP A 374 -36.73 -28.68 -20.55
C ASP A 374 -37.64 -28.00 -19.51
N PRO A 375 -37.41 -28.19 -18.20
CA PRO A 375 -38.22 -27.56 -17.16
C PRO A 375 -38.23 -26.04 -17.21
N LEU A 376 -37.19 -25.41 -17.76
CA LEU A 376 -37.11 -23.94 -17.90
C LEU A 376 -38.01 -23.41 -19.01
N LYS A 377 -38.41 -24.26 -19.96
CA LYS A 377 -39.35 -23.89 -21.03
C LYS A 377 -40.76 -24.36 -20.72
N ALA A 378 -40.89 -25.55 -20.13
CA ALA A 378 -42.18 -26.15 -19.77
C ALA A 378 -42.91 -25.41 -18.63
N TYR A 379 -42.17 -24.71 -17.76
CA TYR A 379 -42.74 -24.09 -16.57
C TYR A 379 -42.20 -22.67 -16.35
N ASN A 380 -43.06 -21.80 -15.85
CA ASN A 380 -42.66 -20.48 -15.37
C ASN A 380 -42.09 -20.61 -13.95
N HIS A 381 -40.97 -19.94 -13.68
CA HIS A 381 -40.29 -19.97 -12.37
C HIS A 381 -39.96 -21.38 -11.84
N ALA A 382 -39.59 -22.31 -12.73
CA ALA A 382 -39.10 -23.63 -12.32
C ALA A 382 -37.79 -23.56 -11.53
N HIS A 383 -36.93 -22.59 -11.80
CA HIS A 383 -35.72 -22.33 -11.03
C HIS A 383 -35.84 -20.96 -10.37
N VAL A 384 -35.55 -20.91 -9.06
CA VAL A 384 -35.53 -19.69 -8.26
C VAL A 384 -34.07 -19.28 -8.06
N TYR A 385 -33.74 -18.06 -8.43
CA TYR A 385 -32.40 -17.49 -8.39
C TYR A 385 -32.30 -16.33 -7.40
N ALA A 386 -31.07 -15.93 -7.05
CA ALA A 386 -30.85 -14.81 -6.14
C ALA A 386 -31.48 -13.49 -6.63
N LYS A 387 -31.51 -13.24 -7.94
CA LYS A 387 -32.18 -12.06 -8.51
C LYS A 387 -33.69 -11.97 -8.26
N ASP A 388 -34.32 -13.08 -7.87
CA ASP A 388 -35.75 -13.12 -7.53
C ASP A 388 -36.00 -12.56 -6.11
N ILE A 389 -34.93 -12.31 -5.33
CA ILE A 389 -35.00 -11.67 -4.02
C ILE A 389 -35.15 -10.17 -4.20
N VAL A 390 -36.19 -9.60 -3.58
CA VAL A 390 -36.52 -8.18 -3.69
C VAL A 390 -36.14 -7.46 -2.41
N PHE A 391 -35.38 -6.37 -2.53
CA PHE A 391 -35.12 -5.45 -1.43
C PHE A 391 -36.34 -4.56 -1.16
N VAL A 392 -36.75 -4.47 0.11
CA VAL A 392 -37.91 -3.67 0.53
C VAL A 392 -37.44 -2.55 1.48
N PRO A 393 -37.11 -1.35 0.96
CA PRO A 393 -36.56 -0.28 1.76
C PRO A 393 -37.55 0.23 2.81
N THR A 394 -37.04 0.55 3.99
CA THR A 394 -37.82 1.15 5.09
C THR A 394 -37.17 2.44 5.57
N GLY A 395 -37.99 3.45 5.91
CA GLY A 395 -37.52 4.71 6.48
C GLY A 395 -36.47 5.40 5.61
N ARG A 396 -35.33 5.75 6.21
CA ARG A 396 -34.25 6.49 5.53
C ARG A 396 -33.40 5.62 4.60
N GLN A 397 -33.63 4.32 4.52
CA GLN A 397 -32.87 3.43 3.65
C GLN A 397 -32.93 3.82 2.17
N VAL A 398 -34.03 4.46 1.72
CA VAL A 398 -34.19 4.93 0.34
C VAL A 398 -33.11 5.94 -0.05
N GLU A 399 -32.61 6.73 0.93
CA GLU A 399 -31.54 7.72 0.72
C GLU A 399 -30.20 7.05 0.40
N TYR A 400 -29.95 5.85 0.94
CA TYR A 400 -28.65 5.16 0.87
C TYR A 400 -28.64 3.97 -0.10
N PHE A 401 -29.79 3.36 -0.33
CA PHE A 401 -29.93 2.09 -1.04
C PHE A 401 -30.94 2.19 -2.20
N SER A 402 -30.72 3.12 -3.13
CA SER A 402 -31.58 3.31 -4.31
C SER A 402 -30.75 3.42 -5.60
N GLY A 403 -31.41 3.14 -6.74
CA GLY A 403 -30.74 3.11 -8.05
C GLY A 403 -29.58 2.12 -8.07
N ASP A 404 -28.41 2.57 -8.54
CA ASP A 404 -27.19 1.76 -8.61
C ASP A 404 -26.64 1.35 -7.22
N ASN A 405 -27.13 1.99 -6.15
CA ASN A 405 -26.75 1.68 -4.76
C ASN A 405 -27.74 0.73 -4.06
N ALA A 406 -28.78 0.26 -4.74
CA ALA A 406 -29.77 -0.65 -4.17
C ALA A 406 -29.12 -1.93 -3.61
N ILE A 407 -29.71 -2.47 -2.55
CA ILE A 407 -29.30 -3.78 -2.04
C ILE A 407 -29.66 -4.84 -3.07
N VAL A 408 -28.65 -5.51 -3.62
CA VAL A 408 -28.81 -6.56 -4.63
C VAL A 408 -27.84 -7.72 -4.37
N PRO A 409 -28.17 -8.96 -4.75
CA PRO A 409 -27.21 -10.05 -4.71
C PRO A 409 -26.00 -9.71 -5.60
N VAL A 410 -24.78 -10.00 -5.12
CA VAL A 410 -23.56 -9.79 -5.92
C VAL A 410 -23.61 -10.63 -7.19
N ASN A 411 -24.06 -11.89 -7.06
CA ASN A 411 -24.26 -12.77 -8.19
C ASN A 411 -25.77 -13.09 -8.34
N PRO A 412 -26.44 -12.53 -9.36
CA PRO A 412 -27.89 -12.68 -9.55
C PRO A 412 -28.32 -14.11 -9.91
N ASP A 413 -27.41 -14.93 -10.45
CA ASP A 413 -27.73 -16.25 -11.00
C ASP A 413 -27.43 -17.41 -10.03
N ILE A 414 -27.20 -17.11 -8.74
CA ILE A 414 -27.10 -18.16 -7.71
C ILE A 414 -28.44 -18.89 -7.61
N LEU A 415 -28.43 -20.20 -7.90
CA LEU A 415 -29.62 -21.04 -7.78
C LEU A 415 -29.95 -21.31 -6.30
N ILE A 416 -31.15 -20.92 -5.89
CA ILE A 416 -31.67 -21.11 -4.54
C ILE A 416 -32.41 -22.44 -4.45
N ALA A 417 -33.44 -22.61 -5.30
CA ALA A 417 -34.34 -23.74 -5.27
C ALA A 417 -34.84 -24.11 -6.68
N LYS A 418 -35.33 -25.34 -6.84
CA LYS A 418 -36.04 -25.79 -8.04
C LYS A 418 -37.46 -26.21 -7.65
N LEU A 419 -38.43 -25.70 -8.39
CA LEU A 419 -39.86 -25.91 -8.15
C LEU A 419 -40.50 -26.73 -9.27
N ARG A 420 -41.71 -27.21 -9.00
CA ARG A 420 -42.66 -27.77 -9.96
C ARG A 420 -44.01 -27.06 -9.82
N PRO A 421 -44.89 -27.14 -10.85
CA PRO A 421 -46.14 -26.42 -10.84
C PRO A 421 -46.94 -26.60 -9.55
N LYS A 422 -47.56 -25.52 -9.06
CA LYS A 422 -48.29 -25.40 -7.78
C LYS A 422 -47.40 -25.29 -6.53
N GLN A 423 -46.10 -25.51 -6.63
CA GLN A 423 -45.19 -25.23 -5.51
C GLN A 423 -44.91 -23.73 -5.40
N THR A 424 -44.76 -23.27 -4.17
CA THR A 424 -44.54 -21.87 -3.84
C THR A 424 -43.51 -21.73 -2.73
N ILE A 425 -42.77 -20.62 -2.78
CA ILE A 425 -41.94 -20.11 -1.71
C ILE A 425 -42.41 -18.68 -1.44
N ASN A 426 -42.87 -18.41 -0.22
CA ASN A 426 -43.22 -17.09 0.29
C ASN A 426 -42.53 -16.91 1.64
N LEU A 427 -41.58 -15.99 1.68
CA LEU A 427 -40.81 -15.66 2.86
C LEU A 427 -40.31 -14.22 2.86
N ALA A 428 -40.10 -13.69 4.05
CA ALA A 428 -39.39 -12.44 4.30
C ALA A 428 -38.06 -12.73 5.01
N MET A 429 -37.09 -11.85 4.86
CA MET A 429 -35.74 -12.01 5.42
C MET A 429 -35.24 -10.71 6.01
N HIS A 430 -34.51 -10.80 7.11
CA HIS A 430 -33.78 -9.67 7.69
C HIS A 430 -32.27 -9.89 7.56
N MET A 431 -31.58 -8.87 7.08
CA MET A 431 -30.13 -8.83 7.06
C MET A 431 -29.60 -7.96 8.19
N HIS A 432 -28.54 -8.43 8.83
CA HIS A 432 -27.84 -7.74 9.90
C HIS A 432 -26.35 -7.65 9.61
N LYS A 433 -25.70 -6.66 10.22
CA LYS A 433 -24.25 -6.51 10.17
C LYS A 433 -23.61 -7.53 11.12
N GLY A 434 -22.68 -8.33 10.62
CA GLY A 434 -21.98 -9.38 11.35
C GLY A 434 -20.50 -9.46 10.97
N ILE A 435 -19.76 -10.38 11.60
CA ILE A 435 -18.32 -10.62 11.34
C ILE A 435 -18.05 -12.11 11.10
N GLY A 436 -17.04 -12.40 10.27
CA GLY A 436 -16.68 -13.78 9.90
C GLY A 436 -16.32 -14.69 11.08
N ALA A 437 -15.88 -14.14 12.21
CA ALA A 437 -15.57 -14.87 13.44
C ALA A 437 -16.82 -15.48 14.09
N ASP A 438 -17.99 -14.85 13.89
CA ASP A 438 -19.27 -15.33 14.40
C ASP A 438 -19.85 -16.38 13.45
N HIS A 439 -19.91 -16.06 12.14
CA HIS A 439 -20.33 -17.00 11.12
C HIS A 439 -19.63 -16.72 9.77
N SER A 440 -19.25 -17.77 9.05
CA SER A 440 -18.48 -17.66 7.79
C SER A 440 -19.19 -16.86 6.70
N LYS A 441 -20.54 -16.82 6.71
CA LYS A 441 -21.36 -16.00 5.80
C LYS A 441 -21.02 -14.51 5.82
N PHE A 442 -20.47 -14.03 6.93
CA PHE A 442 -20.05 -12.64 7.09
C PHE A 442 -18.61 -12.39 6.62
N SER A 443 -17.88 -13.40 6.14
CA SER A 443 -16.53 -13.18 5.62
C SER A 443 -16.60 -12.37 4.32
N PRO A 444 -15.93 -11.20 4.23
CA PRO A 444 -15.94 -10.39 3.01
C PRO A 444 -15.03 -10.96 1.90
N VAL A 445 -14.26 -12.00 2.21
CA VAL A 445 -13.32 -12.62 1.28
C VAL A 445 -13.78 -14.02 0.94
N ALA A 446 -13.71 -14.38 -0.34
CA ALA A 446 -13.78 -15.77 -0.76
C ALA A 446 -12.56 -16.51 -0.19
N THR A 447 -11.39 -15.92 -0.37
CA THR A 447 -10.17 -16.31 0.34
C THR A 447 -9.22 -15.12 0.48
N ALA A 448 -8.51 -15.09 1.61
CA ALA A 448 -7.36 -14.23 1.80
C ALA A 448 -6.21 -15.09 2.28
N SER A 449 -5.13 -15.10 1.50
CA SER A 449 -3.95 -15.91 1.81
C SER A 449 -2.67 -15.18 1.46
N TYR A 450 -1.57 -15.71 1.95
CA TYR A 450 -0.25 -15.29 1.50
C TYR A 450 0.65 -16.49 1.33
N ARG A 451 1.69 -16.32 0.52
CA ARG A 451 2.83 -17.22 0.45
C ARG A 451 4.11 -16.41 0.46
N LEU A 452 5.19 -17.01 0.95
CA LEU A 452 6.50 -16.39 0.87
C LEU A 452 7.04 -16.50 -0.56
N LEU A 453 7.81 -15.49 -1.02
CA LEU A 453 8.47 -15.52 -2.32
C LEU A 453 9.41 -16.75 -2.41
N PRO A 454 9.21 -17.66 -3.39
CA PRO A 454 10.13 -18.75 -3.62
C PRO A 454 11.52 -18.26 -4.04
N LEU A 455 12.54 -18.93 -3.53
CA LEU A 455 13.94 -18.73 -3.91
C LEU A 455 14.47 -20.02 -4.53
N ILE A 456 15.02 -19.91 -5.72
CA ILE A 456 15.69 -21.02 -6.41
C ILE A 456 17.12 -20.58 -6.61
N HIS A 457 18.05 -21.25 -5.94
CA HIS A 457 19.47 -20.95 -6.04
C HIS A 457 20.21 -22.10 -6.71
N ILE A 458 20.67 -21.88 -7.92
CA ILE A 458 21.50 -22.83 -8.69
C ILE A 458 22.94 -22.66 -8.21
N THR A 459 23.45 -23.63 -7.45
CA THR A 459 24.79 -23.59 -6.84
C THR A 459 25.89 -24.04 -7.80
N LYS A 460 25.54 -24.89 -8.78
CA LYS A 460 26.45 -25.41 -9.79
C LYS A 460 25.77 -25.35 -11.16
N PRO A 461 26.52 -25.10 -12.24
CA PRO A 461 25.99 -25.10 -13.60
C PRO A 461 25.19 -26.35 -13.97
N ILE A 462 24.05 -26.13 -14.59
CA ILE A 462 23.19 -27.16 -15.16
C ILE A 462 23.06 -26.84 -16.65
N ILE A 463 23.68 -27.68 -17.48
CA ILE A 463 23.88 -27.43 -18.91
C ILE A 463 23.38 -28.60 -19.77
N GLY A 464 23.22 -28.34 -21.07
CA GLY A 464 22.80 -29.33 -22.07
C GLY A 464 21.45 -29.96 -21.76
N ALA A 465 21.35 -31.28 -21.90
CA ALA A 465 20.11 -32.04 -21.67
C ALA A 465 19.61 -31.94 -20.22
N ASP A 466 20.52 -31.79 -19.25
CA ASP A 466 20.18 -31.60 -17.84
C ASP A 466 19.45 -30.27 -17.63
N ALA A 467 19.80 -29.21 -18.39
CA ALA A 467 19.12 -27.92 -18.30
C ALA A 467 17.66 -28.01 -18.76
N GLU A 468 17.40 -28.70 -19.86
CA GLU A 468 16.04 -28.94 -20.35
C GLU A 468 15.23 -29.81 -19.38
N LYS A 469 15.85 -30.84 -18.80
CA LYS A 469 15.21 -31.66 -17.79
C LYS A 469 14.91 -30.87 -16.52
N PHE A 470 15.85 -30.04 -16.08
CA PHE A 470 15.69 -29.18 -14.92
C PHE A 470 14.54 -28.19 -15.11
N GLN A 471 14.42 -27.59 -16.30
CA GLN A 471 13.29 -26.71 -16.62
C GLN A 471 11.95 -27.42 -16.48
N ARG A 472 11.83 -28.68 -16.92
CA ARG A 472 10.60 -29.48 -16.83
C ARG A 472 10.19 -29.83 -15.39
N CYS A 473 11.10 -29.70 -14.42
CA CYS A 473 10.78 -29.89 -13.00
C CYS A 473 9.99 -28.73 -12.38
N PHE A 474 9.88 -27.59 -13.08
CA PHE A 474 9.18 -26.40 -12.59
C PHE A 474 8.02 -25.99 -13.51
N PRO A 475 7.07 -25.19 -12.99
CA PRO A 475 6.05 -24.56 -13.83
C PRO A 475 6.66 -23.74 -14.98
N GLN A 476 5.91 -23.61 -16.07
CA GLN A 476 6.34 -22.85 -17.23
C GLN A 476 6.65 -21.38 -16.86
N GLY A 477 7.81 -20.90 -17.29
CA GLY A 477 8.26 -19.51 -17.06
C GLY A 477 9.11 -19.32 -15.81
N VAL A 478 9.21 -20.32 -14.92
CA VAL A 478 10.09 -20.25 -13.73
C VAL A 478 11.55 -20.34 -14.13
N ILE A 479 11.91 -21.40 -14.88
CA ILE A 479 13.25 -21.63 -15.39
C ILE A 479 13.29 -21.31 -16.88
N GLY A 480 14.27 -20.52 -17.28
CA GLY A 480 14.63 -20.24 -18.66
C GLY A 480 15.80 -21.08 -19.13
N LEU A 481 15.92 -21.21 -20.45
CA LEU A 481 17.06 -21.78 -21.12
C LEU A 481 17.79 -20.66 -21.87
N GLU A 482 19.06 -20.50 -21.60
CA GLU A 482 19.93 -19.50 -22.23
C GLU A 482 21.21 -20.17 -22.74
N LYS A 483 21.91 -19.54 -23.69
CA LYS A 483 23.21 -20.06 -24.13
C LYS A 483 24.31 -19.52 -23.23
N VAL A 484 25.27 -20.36 -22.86
CA VAL A 484 26.49 -19.96 -22.16
C VAL A 484 27.26 -18.97 -23.03
N SER A 485 27.58 -17.80 -22.49
CA SER A 485 28.32 -16.79 -23.22
C SER A 485 29.81 -17.15 -23.32
N ARG A 486 30.52 -16.60 -24.32
CA ARG A 486 31.97 -16.79 -24.44
C ARG A 486 32.73 -16.22 -23.24
N GLU A 487 32.22 -15.14 -22.65
CA GLU A 487 32.79 -14.51 -21.46
C GLU A 487 32.66 -15.42 -20.23
N GLU A 488 31.49 -16.01 -20.03
CA GLU A 488 31.28 -16.99 -18.95
C GLU A 488 32.19 -18.20 -19.13
N ALA A 489 32.27 -18.75 -20.34
CA ALA A 489 33.07 -19.94 -20.64
C ALA A 489 34.59 -19.73 -20.60
N SER A 490 35.07 -18.48 -20.62
CA SER A 490 36.50 -18.15 -20.53
C SER A 490 36.93 -17.76 -19.12
N LYS A 491 35.97 -17.47 -18.23
CA LYS A 491 36.25 -17.09 -16.84
C LYS A 491 36.50 -18.34 -15.99
N SER A 492 37.70 -18.44 -15.45
CA SER A 492 38.09 -19.50 -14.50
C SER A 492 37.31 -19.36 -13.18
N GLY A 493 36.73 -20.45 -12.70
CA GLY A 493 35.86 -20.50 -11.53
C GLY A 493 34.38 -20.14 -11.80
N SER A 494 33.98 -20.00 -13.08
CA SER A 494 32.58 -19.79 -13.46
C SER A 494 31.75 -21.07 -13.40
N GLY A 495 32.40 -22.24 -13.50
CA GLY A 495 31.76 -23.54 -13.67
C GLY A 495 31.22 -23.80 -15.08
N TYR A 496 31.35 -22.82 -15.99
CA TYR A 496 30.93 -22.91 -17.39
C TYR A 496 32.13 -23.05 -18.35
N GLU A 497 33.32 -23.32 -17.82
CA GLU A 497 34.56 -23.32 -18.60
C GLU A 497 34.50 -24.30 -19.76
N GLY A 498 34.79 -23.83 -20.98
CA GLY A 498 34.79 -24.68 -22.18
C GLY A 498 33.40 -25.05 -22.72
N HIS A 499 32.31 -24.65 -22.07
CA HIS A 499 30.93 -24.96 -22.48
C HIS A 499 30.27 -23.83 -23.30
N ALA A 500 31.06 -23.06 -24.04
CA ALA A 500 30.57 -21.91 -24.80
C ALA A 500 29.50 -22.32 -25.83
N GLY A 501 28.33 -21.68 -25.77
CA GLY A 501 27.21 -21.95 -26.68
C GLY A 501 26.30 -23.10 -26.28
N GLU A 502 26.64 -23.87 -25.24
CA GLU A 502 25.73 -24.86 -24.66
C GLU A 502 24.54 -24.18 -23.96
N VAL A 503 23.43 -24.90 -23.87
CA VAL A 503 22.23 -24.42 -23.17
C VAL A 503 22.44 -24.56 -21.66
N LYS A 504 22.21 -23.50 -20.89
CA LYS A 504 22.21 -23.48 -19.43
C LYS A 504 20.83 -23.13 -18.89
N ALA A 505 20.51 -23.66 -17.70
CA ALA A 505 19.32 -23.26 -16.97
C ALA A 505 19.56 -21.97 -16.18
N VAL A 506 18.61 -21.04 -16.26
CA VAL A 506 18.59 -19.79 -15.49
C VAL A 506 17.25 -19.61 -14.81
N VAL A 507 17.24 -18.99 -13.63
CA VAL A 507 15.98 -18.65 -12.95
C VAL A 507 15.45 -17.35 -13.57
N LYS A 508 14.27 -17.40 -14.20
CA LYS A 508 13.62 -16.23 -14.81
C LYS A 508 12.67 -15.54 -13.84
N ASP A 509 11.72 -16.29 -13.31
CA ASP A 509 10.67 -15.77 -12.45
C ASP A 509 10.33 -16.78 -11.36
N SER A 510 10.96 -16.63 -10.19
CA SER A 510 10.70 -17.51 -9.05
C SER A 510 9.31 -17.30 -8.44
N MET A 511 8.64 -16.18 -8.72
CA MET A 511 7.30 -15.91 -8.22
C MET A 511 6.29 -16.91 -8.79
N LYS A 512 6.49 -17.38 -10.02
CA LYS A 512 5.62 -18.39 -10.65
C LYS A 512 5.77 -19.80 -10.10
N ASP A 513 6.80 -20.05 -9.28
CA ASP A 513 7.02 -21.37 -8.71
C ASP A 513 5.95 -21.71 -7.65
N THR A 514 5.45 -22.94 -7.74
CA THR A 514 4.52 -23.52 -6.76
C THR A 514 5.26 -24.28 -5.66
N VAL A 515 6.59 -24.41 -5.78
CA VAL A 515 7.47 -25.11 -4.82
C VAL A 515 7.11 -26.60 -4.73
N SER A 516 6.94 -27.25 -5.89
CA SER A 516 6.59 -28.67 -6.03
C SER A 516 7.68 -29.62 -5.48
N ARG A 517 8.92 -29.14 -5.39
CA ARG A 517 10.13 -29.90 -5.01
C ARG A 517 10.52 -31.02 -5.97
N GLU A 518 9.96 -31.05 -7.18
CA GLU A 518 10.23 -32.12 -8.15
C GLU A 518 11.73 -32.22 -8.49
N ALA A 519 12.42 -31.07 -8.58
CA ALA A 519 13.87 -31.03 -8.81
C ALA A 519 14.69 -31.78 -7.75
N LEU A 520 14.19 -31.95 -6.52
CA LEU A 520 14.89 -32.65 -5.44
C LEU A 520 14.74 -34.19 -5.53
N ARG A 521 13.93 -34.71 -6.45
CA ARG A 521 13.77 -36.15 -6.67
C ARG A 521 14.81 -36.73 -7.61
N HIS A 522 15.46 -35.87 -8.40
CA HIS A 522 16.37 -36.26 -9.47
C HIS A 522 17.84 -36.25 -8.97
N PRO A 523 18.56 -37.39 -9.01
CA PRO A 523 19.94 -37.49 -8.53
C PRO A 523 20.91 -36.52 -9.22
N GLU A 524 20.70 -36.22 -10.50
CA GLU A 524 21.54 -35.34 -11.28
C GLU A 524 21.53 -33.87 -10.82
N PHE A 525 20.53 -33.46 -10.05
CA PHE A 525 20.41 -32.11 -9.47
C PHE A 525 20.85 -32.05 -8.00
N GLU A 526 21.17 -33.20 -7.40
CA GLU A 526 21.64 -33.26 -6.02
C GLU A 526 22.93 -32.44 -5.84
N GLY A 527 22.90 -31.51 -4.88
CA GLY A 527 24.01 -30.59 -4.62
C GLY A 527 24.23 -29.50 -5.68
N LYS A 528 23.38 -29.41 -6.72
CA LYS A 528 23.40 -28.35 -7.74
C LYS A 528 22.35 -27.26 -7.50
N VAL A 529 21.35 -27.52 -6.66
CA VAL A 529 20.22 -26.61 -6.43
C VAL A 529 19.84 -26.57 -4.96
N LYS A 530 19.57 -25.36 -4.46
CA LYS A 530 18.97 -25.12 -3.15
C LYS A 530 17.63 -24.41 -3.37
N LEU A 531 16.57 -24.99 -2.82
CA LEU A 531 15.24 -24.39 -2.79
C LEU A 531 15.03 -23.70 -1.44
N GLY A 532 14.38 -22.54 -1.47
CA GLY A 532 14.09 -21.78 -0.27
C GLY A 532 12.88 -20.87 -0.45
N ARG A 533 12.57 -20.12 0.59
CA ARG A 533 11.62 -19.02 0.55
C ARG A 533 12.17 -17.83 1.33
N ARG A 534 12.00 -16.64 0.78
CA ARG A 534 12.41 -15.39 1.43
C ARG A 534 11.44 -15.06 2.57
N ARG A 535 11.94 -14.93 3.81
CA ARG A 535 11.10 -14.83 5.02
C ARG A 535 10.37 -13.50 5.13
N ASP A 536 11.01 -12.40 4.74
CA ASP A 536 10.49 -11.03 4.81
C ASP A 536 9.68 -10.61 3.57
N HIS A 537 9.33 -11.53 2.66
CA HIS A 537 8.64 -11.21 1.41
C HIS A 537 7.37 -12.05 1.25
N PHE A 538 6.23 -11.44 1.55
CA PHE A 538 4.91 -12.05 1.50
C PHE A 538 4.17 -11.63 0.25
N ILE A 539 3.73 -12.59 -0.55
CA ILE A 539 2.84 -12.37 -1.69
C ILE A 539 1.43 -12.65 -1.21
N PHE A 540 0.64 -11.60 -1.03
CA PHE A 540 -0.77 -11.67 -0.67
C PHE A 540 -1.65 -11.87 -1.90
N SER A 541 -2.75 -12.58 -1.69
CA SER A 541 -3.86 -12.73 -2.62
C SER A 541 -5.16 -12.54 -1.84
N ILE A 542 -5.98 -11.59 -2.26
CA ILE A 542 -7.25 -11.25 -1.63
C ILE A 542 -8.34 -11.31 -2.71
N GLU A 543 -9.27 -12.24 -2.52
CA GLU A 543 -10.44 -12.39 -3.38
C GLU A 543 -11.68 -11.92 -2.61
N SER A 544 -12.29 -10.82 -3.04
CA SER A 544 -13.50 -10.27 -2.41
C SER A 544 -14.75 -11.02 -2.83
N THR A 545 -15.74 -11.11 -1.94
CA THR A 545 -17.09 -11.61 -2.25
C THR A 545 -18.01 -10.55 -2.86
N GLY A 546 -17.53 -9.29 -3.01
CA GLY A 546 -18.18 -8.23 -3.81
C GLY A 546 -18.89 -7.12 -3.02
N GLN A 547 -19.00 -7.23 -1.69
CA GLN A 547 -19.50 -6.13 -0.84
C GLN A 547 -18.42 -5.07 -0.54
N TRP A 548 -17.16 -5.46 -0.69
CA TRP A 548 -15.98 -4.60 -0.54
C TRP A 548 -15.09 -4.73 -1.79
N ASP A 549 -14.33 -3.70 -2.11
CA ASP A 549 -13.27 -3.84 -3.12
C ASP A 549 -12.06 -4.57 -2.49
N SER A 550 -11.33 -5.35 -3.29
CA SER A 550 -10.22 -6.18 -2.77
C SER A 550 -9.05 -5.38 -2.19
N ASP A 551 -8.77 -4.17 -2.70
CA ASP A 551 -7.72 -3.29 -2.14
C ASP A 551 -8.18 -2.60 -0.86
N GLU A 552 -9.43 -2.14 -0.82
CA GLU A 552 -10.07 -1.54 0.35
C GLU A 552 -10.06 -2.49 1.55
N LEU A 553 -10.30 -3.78 1.33
CA LEU A 553 -10.26 -4.81 2.37
C LEU A 553 -8.93 -4.85 3.12
N PHE A 554 -7.80 -4.73 2.42
CA PHE A 554 -6.50 -4.74 3.07
C PHE A 554 -6.31 -3.49 3.94
N LEU A 555 -6.73 -2.32 3.45
CA LEU A 555 -6.66 -1.07 4.21
C LEU A 555 -7.53 -1.12 5.47
N GLU A 556 -8.74 -1.68 5.36
CA GLU A 556 -9.61 -1.89 6.52
C GLU A 556 -9.01 -2.89 7.52
N ALA A 557 -8.33 -3.94 7.06
CA ALA A 557 -7.64 -4.86 7.97
C ALA A 557 -6.54 -4.16 8.79
N VAL A 558 -5.76 -3.28 8.16
CA VAL A 558 -4.74 -2.46 8.85
C VAL A 558 -5.38 -1.51 9.85
N LYS A 559 -6.47 -0.85 9.45
CA LYS A 559 -7.24 0.06 10.31
C LYS A 559 -7.84 -0.66 11.52
N HIS A 560 -8.40 -1.84 11.35
CA HIS A 560 -8.92 -2.68 12.43
C HIS A 560 -7.84 -3.04 13.45
N LEU A 561 -6.65 -3.46 13.00
CA LEU A 561 -5.54 -3.75 13.91
C LEU A 561 -5.12 -2.50 14.70
N LYS A 562 -5.00 -1.35 14.03
CA LYS A 562 -4.68 -0.07 14.68
C LYS A 562 -5.72 0.31 15.75
N LEU A 563 -7.01 0.13 15.46
CA LEU A 563 -8.08 0.42 16.41
C LEU A 563 -8.02 -0.50 17.65
N LYS A 564 -7.68 -1.79 17.46
CA LYS A 564 -7.47 -2.72 18.58
C LYS A 564 -6.33 -2.28 19.50
N CYS A 565 -5.19 -1.89 18.93
CA CYS A 565 -4.06 -1.37 19.71
C CYS A 565 -4.46 -0.13 20.51
N LYS A 566 -5.15 0.84 19.87
CA LYS A 566 -5.63 2.05 20.57
C LYS A 566 -6.61 1.74 21.70
N LYS A 567 -7.53 0.79 21.49
CA LYS A 567 -8.48 0.38 22.53
C LYS A 567 -7.75 -0.22 23.73
N LEU A 568 -6.77 -1.08 23.48
CA LEU A 568 -5.96 -1.69 24.53
C LEU A 568 -5.12 -0.64 25.27
N GLU A 569 -4.48 0.27 24.54
CA GLU A 569 -3.73 1.39 25.10
C GLU A 569 -4.59 2.20 26.09
N GLN A 570 -5.80 2.59 25.69
CA GLN A 570 -6.71 3.33 26.55
C GLN A 570 -7.11 2.52 27.79
N GLN A 571 -7.35 1.22 27.66
CA GLN A 571 -7.67 0.35 28.80
C GLN A 571 -6.51 0.27 29.79
N VAL A 572 -5.28 0.16 29.31
CA VAL A 572 -4.08 0.15 30.17
C VAL A 572 -3.90 1.48 30.88
N ILE A 573 -4.07 2.62 30.18
CA ILE A 573 -4.02 3.96 30.78
C ILE A 573 -5.04 4.08 31.91
N ASN A 574 -6.28 3.64 31.67
CA ASN A 574 -7.36 3.68 32.66
C ASN A 574 -7.14 2.75 33.87
N MET A 575 -6.27 1.74 33.77
CA MET A 575 -5.94 0.85 34.88
C MET A 575 -4.84 1.41 35.79
N VAL A 576 -4.00 2.31 35.26
CA VAL A 576 -2.88 2.91 35.99
C VAL A 576 -3.27 4.24 36.65
N GLN A 577 -4.32 4.90 36.14
CA GLN A 577 -4.99 6.05 36.77
C GLN A 577 -6.00 5.59 37.81
#